data_AF-A0A6J6F4V8-F1
#
_entry.id   AF-A0A6J6F4V8-F1
#
_cell.length_a   1.000
_cell.length_b   1.000
_cell.length_c   1.000
_cell.angle_alpha   90.00
_cell.angle_beta   90.00
_cell.angle_gamma   90.00
#
_symmetry.space_group_name_H-M   'P 1'
#
loop_
_entity.id
_entity.type
_entity.pdbx_description
1 polymer ?
#
loop_
_entity_poly.entity_id
_entity_poly.type
_entity_poly.pdbx_seq_one_letter_code
_entity_poly.pdbx_strand_id
1 'polypeptide(L)'
;MVLAHSQRTKSQFVQRDLSVARFRKGELKDAAGLPSSGVYALHNAVDVPALLPTGNPAPTSISAVLEARGDMIDSSKFELKKEIEEDK
;
A
#
# COMPACT_ATOMS: atom_id res chain seq x y z
N MET A 1 25.44 48.44 22.07
CA MET A 1 25.40 47.04 22.53
C MET A 1 24.18 46.40 21.90
N VAL A 2 24.35 45.55 20.88
CA VAL A 2 23.22 45.00 20.11
C VAL A 2 22.89 43.62 20.68
N LEU A 3 21.76 43.52 21.40
CA LEU A 3 21.20 42.25 21.87
C LEU A 3 20.44 41.58 20.71
N ALA A 4 21.16 41.01 19.75
CA ALA A 4 20.56 40.27 18.65
C ALA A 4 21.19 38.87 18.52
N HIS A 5 21.03 38.06 19.56
CA HIS A 5 21.24 36.62 19.45
C HIS A 5 20.09 35.87 20.12
N SER A 6 18.97 35.77 19.40
CA SER A 6 17.97 34.75 19.71
C SER A 6 18.49 33.42 19.17
N GLN A 7 19.04 32.59 20.04
CA GLN A 7 19.45 31.24 19.69
C GLN A 7 18.18 30.41 19.46
N ARG A 8 18.00 29.90 18.23
CA ARG A 8 16.98 28.88 17.95
C ARG A 8 17.33 27.63 18.76
N THR A 9 16.57 27.35 19.82
CA THR A 9 16.83 26.22 20.72
C THR A 9 16.51 24.86 20.11
N LYS A 10 15.75 24.82 18.99
CA LYS A 10 15.39 23.59 18.27
C LYS A 10 15.40 23.82 16.76
N SER A 11 15.98 22.89 16.01
CA SER A 11 15.87 22.83 14.54
C SER A 11 14.40 22.67 14.15
N GLN A 12 13.95 23.35 13.08
CA GLN A 12 12.58 23.22 12.55
C GLN A 12 12.28 21.84 11.94
N PHE A 13 13.32 21.03 11.72
CA PHE A 13 13.22 19.73 11.07
C PHE A 13 13.80 18.63 11.96
N VAL A 14 13.23 18.45 13.16
CA VAL A 14 13.57 17.29 13.98
C VAL A 14 13.02 16.03 13.31
N GLN A 15 13.64 14.87 13.55
CA GLN A 15 13.19 13.58 13.02
C GLN A 15 11.68 13.33 13.22
N ARG A 16 11.12 13.76 14.36
CA ARG A 16 9.68 13.68 14.66
C ARG A 16 8.84 14.53 13.70
N ASP A 17 9.27 15.75 13.41
CA ASP A 17 8.54 16.64 12.50
C ASP A 17 8.61 16.12 11.06
N LEU A 18 9.78 15.59 10.67
CA LEU A 18 9.98 14.95 9.36
C LEU A 18 9.13 13.68 9.21
N SER A 19 9.02 12.83 10.24
CA SER A 19 8.21 11.62 10.17
C SER A 19 6.72 11.96 10.06
N VAL A 20 6.24 12.92 10.85
CA VAL A 20 4.84 13.40 10.77
C VAL A 20 4.55 14.04 9.42
N ALA A 21 5.49 14.83 8.87
CA ALA A 21 5.32 15.48 7.58
C ALA A 21 5.17 14.47 6.42
N ARG A 22 5.84 13.31 6.48
CA ARG A 22 5.69 12.25 5.46
C ARG A 22 4.24 11.76 5.34
N PHE A 23 3.57 11.50 6.46
CA PHE A 23 2.19 11.00 6.46
C PHE A 23 1.15 12.11 6.21
N ARG A 24 1.46 13.38 6.52
CA ARG A 24 0.53 14.51 6.32
C ARG A 24 0.50 15.07 4.89
N LYS A 25 1.52 14.81 4.07
CA LYS A 25 1.62 15.32 2.69
C LYS A 25 0.64 14.66 1.70
N GLY A 26 -0.10 13.64 2.12
CA GLY A 26 -1.24 13.09 1.39
C GLY A 26 -0.94 11.88 0.50
N GLU A 27 0.33 11.61 0.19
CA GLU A 27 0.70 10.44 -0.61
C GLU A 27 1.40 9.38 0.26
N LEU A 28 0.73 8.24 0.48
CA LEU A 28 1.24 7.14 1.32
C LEU A 28 2.56 6.55 0.78
N LYS A 29 2.76 6.62 -0.54
CA LYS A 29 3.99 6.21 -1.23
C LYS A 29 5.24 6.91 -0.69
N ASP A 30 5.10 8.16 -0.25
CA ASP A 30 6.22 8.96 0.27
C ASP A 30 6.49 8.69 1.77
N ALA A 31 5.58 7.98 2.44
CA ALA A 31 5.67 7.71 3.87
C ALA A 31 6.22 6.32 4.18
N ALA A 32 5.55 5.28 3.67
CA ALA A 32 5.92 3.88 3.93
C ALA A 32 6.27 3.10 2.64
N GLY A 33 6.12 3.72 1.47
CA GLY A 33 6.11 3.02 0.20
C GLY A 33 4.80 2.24 -0.01
N LEU A 34 4.51 1.87 -1.25
CA LEU A 34 3.45 0.90 -1.53
C LEU A 34 3.99 -0.52 -1.27
N PRO A 35 3.12 -1.47 -0.87
CA PRO A 35 3.48 -2.88 -0.90
C PRO A 35 3.91 -3.30 -2.31
N SER A 36 4.74 -4.35 -2.40
CA SER A 36 5.08 -4.94 -3.69
C SER A 36 3.81 -5.45 -4.40
N SER A 37 3.80 -5.41 -5.72
CA SER A 37 2.76 -6.06 -6.53
C SER A 37 2.62 -7.53 -6.09
N GLY A 38 1.37 -7.99 -5.97
CA GLY A 38 1.03 -9.34 -5.56
C GLY A 38 0.84 -9.56 -4.06
N VAL A 39 0.99 -8.53 -3.22
CA VAL A 39 0.72 -8.62 -1.78
C VAL A 39 -0.66 -8.04 -1.47
N TYR A 40 -1.60 -8.89 -1.04
CA TYR A 40 -2.96 -8.50 -0.66
C TYR A 40 -3.56 -9.46 0.40
N ALA A 41 -4.70 -9.09 0.98
CA ALA A 41 -5.18 -9.64 2.26
C ALA A 41 -5.39 -11.17 2.29
N LEU A 42 -5.75 -11.79 1.16
CA LEU A 42 -6.14 -13.19 1.09
C LEU A 42 -5.13 -14.08 0.37
N HIS A 43 -4.15 -13.51 -0.33
CA HIS A 43 -3.20 -14.27 -1.14
C HIS A 43 -1.96 -13.42 -1.48
N ASN A 44 -0.81 -14.08 -1.63
CA ASN A 44 0.46 -13.45 -1.94
C ASN A 44 1.03 -14.05 -3.23
N ALA A 45 0.66 -13.50 -4.39
CA ALA A 45 1.26 -13.85 -5.67
C ALA A 45 1.16 -12.70 -6.67
N VAL A 46 2.18 -12.56 -7.51
CA VAL A 46 2.37 -11.40 -8.41
C VAL A 46 1.54 -11.50 -9.69
N ASP A 47 1.13 -12.71 -10.05
CA ASP A 47 0.36 -13.10 -11.23
C ASP A 47 -1.16 -13.13 -11.00
N VAL A 48 -1.61 -12.99 -9.76
CA VAL A 48 -3.03 -12.96 -9.39
C VAL A 48 -3.41 -11.55 -8.92
N PRO A 49 -4.41 -10.90 -9.53
CA PRO A 49 -4.84 -9.58 -9.11
C PRO A 49 -5.62 -9.62 -7.79
N ALA A 50 -5.41 -8.61 -6.95
CA ALA A 50 -6.30 -8.34 -5.83
C ALA A 50 -7.63 -7.77 -6.34
N LEU A 51 -8.75 -8.20 -5.79
CA LEU A 51 -10.06 -7.64 -6.15
C LEU A 51 -10.43 -6.49 -5.21
N LEU A 52 -10.94 -5.41 -5.80
CA LEU A 52 -11.62 -4.35 -5.06
C LEU A 52 -12.96 -4.84 -4.52
N PRO A 53 -13.61 -4.13 -3.59
CA PRO A 53 -14.96 -4.46 -3.12
C PRO A 53 -16.01 -4.54 -4.24
N THR A 54 -15.73 -3.93 -5.39
CA THR A 54 -16.56 -3.99 -6.60
C THR A 54 -16.34 -5.24 -7.46
N GLY A 55 -15.34 -6.07 -7.14
CA GLY A 55 -14.93 -7.24 -7.91
C GLY A 55 -13.97 -6.94 -9.07
N ASN A 56 -13.58 -5.69 -9.29
CA ASN A 56 -12.63 -5.34 -10.34
C ASN A 56 -11.17 -5.52 -9.86
N PRO A 57 -10.22 -5.92 -10.72
CA PRO A 57 -8.81 -5.98 -10.35
C PRO A 57 -8.26 -4.63 -9.90
N ALA A 58 -7.49 -4.64 -8.81
CA ALA A 58 -6.81 -3.48 -8.28
C ALA A 58 -5.50 -3.25 -9.08
N PRO A 59 -5.33 -2.09 -9.75
CA PRO A 59 -4.19 -1.85 -10.63
C PRO A 59 -2.85 -1.83 -9.89
N THR A 60 -2.84 -1.43 -8.61
CA THR A 60 -1.62 -1.38 -7.78
C THR A 60 -1.16 -2.76 -7.31
N SER A 61 -1.99 -3.80 -7.49
CA SER A 61 -1.66 -5.17 -7.05
C SER A 61 -0.95 -5.98 -8.11
N ILE A 62 -0.88 -5.50 -9.36
CA ILE A 62 -0.39 -6.26 -10.51
C ILE A 62 0.99 -5.75 -10.93
N SER A 63 1.87 -6.65 -11.35
CA SER A 63 3.11 -6.25 -12.02
C SER A 63 2.82 -5.82 -13.45
N ALA A 64 3.22 -4.59 -13.82
CA ALA A 64 3.06 -4.06 -15.17
C ALA A 64 3.68 -4.96 -16.26
N VAL A 65 4.73 -5.73 -15.91
CA VAL A 65 5.39 -6.65 -16.85
C VAL A 65 4.53 -7.90 -17.11
N LEU A 66 3.83 -8.40 -16.08
CA LEU A 66 2.92 -9.55 -16.24
C LEU A 66 1.64 -9.13 -16.96
N GLU A 67 1.17 -7.92 -16.71
CA GLU A 67 0.06 -7.32 -17.46
C GLU A 67 0.38 -7.19 -18.94
N ALA A 68 1.56 -6.65 -19.28
CA ALA A 68 1.99 -6.53 -20.67
C ALA A 68 2.16 -7.87 -21.38
N ARG A 69 2.47 -8.96 -20.64
CA ARG A 69 2.63 -10.31 -21.20
C ARG A 69 1.30 -11.08 -21.31
N GLY A 70 0.29 -10.72 -20.52
CA GLY A 70 -0.95 -11.49 -20.43
C GLY A 70 -0.83 -12.77 -19.60
N ASP A 71 0.21 -12.89 -18.78
CA ASP A 71 0.48 -14.07 -17.93
C ASP A 71 -0.32 -14.04 -16.61
N MET A 72 -1.44 -13.32 -16.56
CA MET A 72 -2.27 -13.20 -15.36
C MET A 72 -3.20 -14.40 -15.17
N ILE A 73 -3.36 -14.82 -13.92
CA ILE A 73 -4.30 -15.86 -13.50
C ILE A 73 -5.53 -15.19 -12.90
N ASP A 74 -6.70 -15.71 -13.24
CA ASP A 74 -7.97 -15.27 -12.66
C ASP A 74 -8.05 -15.58 -11.15
N SER A 75 -8.48 -14.60 -10.36
CA SER A 75 -8.58 -14.68 -8.90
C SER A 75 -9.67 -15.64 -8.42
N SER A 76 -10.67 -15.92 -9.27
CA SER A 76 -11.78 -16.85 -8.98
C SER A 76 -11.31 -18.23 -8.51
N LYS A 77 -10.14 -18.69 -8.97
CA LYS A 77 -9.55 -19.99 -8.60
C LYS A 77 -9.11 -20.08 -7.14
N PHE A 78 -8.89 -18.94 -6.49
CA PHE A 78 -8.36 -18.82 -5.14
C PHE A 78 -9.40 -18.36 -4.11
N GLU A 79 -10.66 -18.22 -4.53
CA GLU A 79 -11.75 -17.87 -3.62
C GLU A 79 -11.96 -18.96 -2.57
N LEU A 80 -12.22 -18.53 -1.33
CA LEU A 80 -12.52 -19.44 -0.24
C LEU A 80 -13.81 -20.20 -0.58
N LYS A 81 -13.74 -21.54 -0.63
CA LYS A 81 -14.94 -22.37 -0.78
C LYS A 81 -15.85 -22.08 0.41
N LYS A 82 -17.08 -21.63 0.15
CA LYS A 82 -18.11 -21.57 1.19
C LYS A 82 -18.38 -23.01 1.60
N GLU A 83 -17.97 -23.36 2.82
CA GLU A 83 -18.51 -24.56 3.47
C GLU A 83 -20.01 -24.32 3.60
N ILE A 84 -20.79 -25.10 2.86
CA ILE A 84 -22.23 -25.17 3.08
C ILE A 84 -22.33 -25.87 4.43
N GLU A 85 -22.67 -25.12 5.48
CA GLU A 85 -23.17 -25.73 6.71
C GLU A 85 -24.40 -26.55 6.31
N GLU A 86 -24.22 -27.87 6.21
CA GLU A 86 -25.34 -28.80 6.23
C GLU A 86 -25.95 -28.70 7.64
N ASP A 87 -26.97 -27.85 7.78
CA ASP A 87 -27.88 -27.85 8.92
C ASP A 87 -28.39 -29.28 9.13
N LYS A 88 -27.94 -29.91 10.22
CA LYS A 88 -28.43 -31.19 10.73
C LYS A 88 -29.53 -30.98 11.77
#